data_AF-A0A382EB45-F1
#
_entry.id   AF-A0A382EB45-F1
#
_cell.length_a   1.000
_cell.length_b   1.000
_cell.length_c   1.000
_cell.angle_alpha   90.00
_cell.angle_beta   90.00
_cell.angle_gamma   90.00
#
_symmetry.space_group_name_H-M   'P 1'
#
loop_
_entity.id
_entity.type
_entity.pdbx_description
1 polymer ?
#
loop_
_entity_poly.entity_id
_entity_poly.type
_entity_poly.pdbx_seq_one_letter_code
_entity_poly.pdbx_strand_id
1 'polypeptide(L)' 'MEIAQTHYVNGNAVMPPYPEGCLELIVGMGCFWGAEKLFWHLEGVYSTSVGYTGGSKKEPTYQEVCTGATGHT' A
#
# COMPACT_ATOMS: atom_id res chain seq x y z
N MET A 1 -8.36 10.42 3.14
CA MET A 1 -7.21 10.87 2.34
C MET A 1 -7.53 10.61 0.88
N GLU A 2 -7.32 11.58 -0.01
CA GLU A 2 -7.50 11.35 -1.45
C GLU A 2 -6.23 10.72 -2.04
N ILE A 3 -6.41 9.72 -2.92
CA ILE A 3 -5.32 9.04 -3.62
C ILE A 3 -5.59 9.03 -5.12
N ALA A 4 -4.52 8.92 -5.90
CA ALA A 4 -4.64 8.75 -7.35
C ALA A 4 -5.41 7.47 -7.69
N GLN A 5 -6.13 7.46 -8.81
CA GLN A 5 -6.89 6.28 -9.27
C GLN A 5 -6.01 5.27 -10.01
N THR A 6 -4.89 5.73 -10.58
CA THR A 6 -3.95 4.92 -11.36
C THR A 6 -2.57 4.92 -10.71
N HIS A 7 -1.90 3.78 -10.84
CA HIS A 7 -0.58 3.55 -10.31
C HIS A 7 0.45 4.30 -11.16
N TYR A 8 1.34 5.04 -10.49
CA TYR A 8 2.23 5.98 -11.17
C TYR A 8 3.17 5.32 -12.18
N VAL A 9 3.62 4.09 -11.93
CA VAL A 9 4.64 3.42 -12.75
C VAL A 9 4.05 2.67 -13.95
N ASN A 10 2.92 1.98 -13.76
CA ASN A 10 2.38 1.06 -14.76
C ASN A 10 0.98 1.45 -15.27
N GLY A 11 0.34 2.46 -14.68
CA GLY A 11 -0.98 2.96 -15.08
C GLY A 11 -2.17 2.07 -14.65
N ASN A 12 -1.93 0.98 -13.93
CA ASN A 12 -2.98 0.06 -13.46
C ASN A 12 -3.80 0.67 -12.31
N ALA A 13 -4.98 0.12 -12.04
CA ALA A 13 -5.81 0.59 -10.92
C ALA A 13 -5.15 0.28 -9.57
N VAL A 14 -5.07 1.27 -8.66
CA VAL A 14 -4.55 1.09 -7.28
C VAL A 14 -5.63 0.75 -6.26
N MET A 15 -6.89 0.74 -6.68
CA MET A 15 -8.05 0.41 -5.87
C MET A 15 -8.94 -0.59 -6.61
N PRO A 16 -9.70 -1.43 -5.88
CA PRO A 16 -10.67 -2.33 -6.49
C PRO A 16 -11.72 -1.57 -7.34
N PRO A 17 -12.30 -2.23 -8.37
CA PRO A 17 -12.14 -3.64 -8.70
C PRO A 17 -10.84 -3.93 -9.47
N TYR A 18 -10.13 -4.98 -9.08
CA TYR A 18 -8.99 -5.51 -9.82
C TYR A 18 -9.45 -6.55 -10.87
N PRO A 19 -8.62 -6.84 -11.89
CA PRO A 19 -8.91 -7.92 -12.84
C PRO A 19 -9.19 -9.25 -12.15
N GLU A 20 -10.03 -10.07 -12.76
CA GLU A 20 -10.37 -11.40 -12.26
C GLU A 20 -9.10 -12.25 -12.06
N GLY A 21 -9.05 -13.00 -10.95
CA GLY A 21 -7.91 -13.85 -10.60
C GLY A 21 -6.78 -13.14 -9.85
N CYS A 22 -6.85 -11.81 -9.65
CA CYS A 22 -5.94 -11.10 -8.76
C CYS A 22 -6.20 -11.44 -7.28
N LEU A 23 -5.12 -11.64 -6.52
CA LEU A 23 -5.15 -11.84 -5.07
C LEU A 23 -4.44 -10.66 -4.37
N GLU A 24 -4.86 -10.34 -3.15
CA GLU A 24 -4.23 -9.31 -2.33
C GLU A 24 -3.22 -9.91 -1.34
N LEU A 25 -2.09 -9.22 -1.17
CA LEU A 25 -1.06 -9.55 -0.18
C LEU A 25 -0.63 -8.28 0.54
N ILE A 26 -0.56 -8.34 1.88
CA ILE A 26 -0.08 -7.23 2.71
C ILE A 26 1.25 -7.63 3.36
N VAL A 27 2.27 -6.78 3.24
CA VAL A 27 3.63 -7.06 3.72
C VAL A 27 4.19 -5.86 4.49
N GLY A 28 4.67 -6.09 5.72
CA GLY A 28 5.38 -5.08 6.52
C GLY A 28 6.90 -5.27 6.42
N MET A 29 7.62 -4.29 5.87
CA MET A 29 9.07 -4.39 5.59
C MET A 29 9.84 -3.08 5.90
N GLY A 30 9.51 -2.40 7.00
CA GLY A 30 10.14 -1.12 7.35
C GLY A 30 9.67 0.03 6.45
N CYS A 31 10.57 0.85 5.91
CA CYS A 31 10.20 1.98 5.07
C CYS A 31 9.50 1.50 3.79
N PHE A 32 8.20 1.82 3.67
CA PHE A 32 7.37 1.32 2.57
C PHE A 32 7.81 1.83 1.19
N TRP A 33 8.55 2.95 1.08
CA TRP A 33 9.04 3.44 -0.22
C TRP A 33 9.95 2.44 -0.91
N GLY A 34 10.86 1.83 -0.15
CA GLY A 34 11.75 0.79 -0.65
C GLY A 34 10.98 -0.50 -0.90
N ALA A 35 10.11 -0.88 0.03
CA ALA A 35 9.32 -2.10 -0.07
C ALA A 35 8.43 -2.11 -1.33
N GLU A 36 7.64 -1.06 -1.55
CA GLU A 36 6.74 -0.95 -2.70
C GLU A 36 7.50 -1.05 -4.03
N LYS A 37 8.64 -0.35 -4.13
CA LYS A 37 9.50 -0.35 -5.32
C LYS A 37 10.04 -1.74 -5.67
N LEU A 38 10.26 -2.60 -4.68
CA LEU A 38 10.70 -3.97 -4.91
C LEU A 38 9.61 -4.79 -5.59
N PHE A 39 8.34 -4.58 -5.24
CA PHE A 39 7.22 -5.39 -5.75
C PHE A 39 6.70 -4.92 -7.10
N TRP A 40 6.62 -3.62 -7.38
CA TRP A 40 5.93 -3.15 -8.61
C TRP A 40 6.64 -3.51 -9.92
N HIS A 41 7.88 -4.03 -9.86
CA HIS A 41 8.62 -4.53 -11.02
C HIS A 41 8.57 -6.05 -11.17
N LEU A 42 7.97 -6.78 -10.22
CA LEU A 42 7.93 -8.24 -10.26
C LEU A 42 6.90 -8.74 -11.28
N GLU A 43 7.26 -9.80 -11.98
CA GLU A 43 6.34 -10.50 -12.87
C GLU A 43 5.15 -11.04 -12.08
N GLY A 44 3.93 -10.80 -12.60
CA GLY A 44 2.68 -11.19 -11.94
C GLY A 44 2.11 -10.18 -10.95
N VAL A 45 2.84 -9.11 -10.59
CA VAL A 45 2.30 -8.03 -9.77
C VAL A 45 1.51 -7.06 -10.65
N TYR A 46 0.20 -6.98 -10.41
CA TYR A 46 -0.69 -6.09 -11.15
C TYR A 46 -0.54 -4.62 -10.72
N SER A 47 -0.67 -4.34 -9.43
CA SER A 47 -0.50 -3.00 -8.86
C SER A 47 0.01 -3.11 -7.44
N THR A 48 0.63 -2.05 -6.95
CA THR A 48 1.02 -1.89 -5.54
C THR A 48 0.40 -0.63 -4.96
N SER A 49 0.28 -0.61 -3.64
CA SER A 49 -0.04 0.58 -2.86
C SER A 49 0.56 0.44 -1.47
N VAL A 50 0.73 1.58 -0.79
CA VAL A 50 1.26 1.63 0.57
C VAL A 50 0.25 2.26 1.52
N GLY A 51 0.28 1.83 2.76
CA GLY A 51 -0.62 2.28 3.80
C GLY A 51 -0.18 1.78 5.15
N TYR A 52 -1.08 1.88 6.12
CA TYR A 52 -0.84 1.54 7.52
C TYR A 52 -1.86 0.50 7.96
N THR A 53 -1.41 -0.61 8.52
CA THR A 53 -2.31 -1.69 8.98
C THR A 53 -1.85 -2.30 10.31
N GLY A 54 -2.65 -3.20 10.88
CA GLY A 54 -2.33 -3.91 12.14
C GLY A 54 -2.46 -3.10 13.43
N GLY A 55 -2.69 -1.79 13.34
CA GLY A 55 -2.92 -0.89 14.47
C GLY A 55 -4.39 -0.69 14.82
N SER A 56 -4.64 0.20 15.78
CA SER A 56 -5.99 0.46 16.33
C SER A 56 -6.61 1.77 15.86
N LYS A 57 -5.80 2.73 15.39
CA LYS A 57 -6.28 4.04 14.94
C LYS A 57 -6.98 3.89 13.59
N LYS A 58 -8.22 4.37 13.49
CA LYS A 58 -8.90 4.46 12.19
C LYS A 58 -8.38 5.64 11.40
N GLU A 59 -8.18 5.42 10.10
CA GLU A 59 -7.73 6.43 9.13
C GLU A 59 -6.52 7.26 9.60
N PRO A 60 -5.40 6.61 10.00
CA PRO A 60 -4.26 7.32 10.54
C PRO A 60 -3.53 8.14 9.46
N THR A 61 -3.02 9.31 9.85
CA THR A 61 -2.09 10.09 9.04
C THR A 61 -0.65 9.60 9.22
N TYR A 62 0.23 9.90 8.27
CA TYR A 62 1.66 9.56 8.39
C TYR A 62 2.28 10.12 9.67
N GLN A 63 1.96 11.38 10.00
CA GLN A 63 2.44 12.05 11.21
C GLN A 63 1.99 11.32 12.48
N GLU A 64 0.74 10.87 12.54
CA GLU A 64 0.25 10.08 13.67
C GLU A 64 0.98 8.74 13.77
N VAL A 65 1.22 8.04 12.66
CA VAL A 65 1.95 6.76 12.66
C VAL A 65 3.40 6.95 13.11
N CYS A 66 4.07 8.02 12.68
CA CYS A 66 5.44 8.33 13.10
C CYS A 66 5.60 8.53 14.61
N THR A 67 4.52 8.83 15.35
CA THR A 67 4.58 8.88 16.83
C THR A 67 4.70 7.50 17.48
N GLY A 68 4.37 6.43 16.76
CA GLY A 68 4.27 5.06 17.28
C GLY A 68 2.99 4.77 18.08
N ALA A 69 2.15 5.77 18.36
CA ALA A 69 0.98 5.60 19.22
C ALA A 69 -0.18 4.84 18.55
N THR A 70 -0.19 4.73 17.23
CA THR A 70 -1.29 4.12 16.47
C THR A 70 -1.23 2.59 16.42
N GLY A 71 -0.05 2.02 16.69
CA GLY A 71 0.22 0.59 16.59
C GLY A 71 0.28 0.05 15.16
N HIS A 72 0.28 0.90 14.13
CA HIS A 72 0.38 0.46 12.76
C HIS A 72 1.82 0.12 12.34
N THR A 73 1.92 -0.79 11.36
CA THR A 73 3.08 -0.97 10.49
C THR A 73 2.72 -0.60 9.06
#